data_AF-A0A2U3H1Q7-F1
#
_entry.id   AF-A0A2U3H1Q7-F1
#
_cell.length_a   1.000
_cell.length_b   1.000
_cell.length_c   1.000
_cell.angle_alpha   90.00
_cell.angle_beta   90.00
_cell.angle_gamma   90.00
#
_symmetry.space_group_name_H-M   'P 1'
#
loop_
_entity.id
_entity.type
_entity.pdbx_description
1 polymer ?
#
loop_
_entity_poly.entity_id
_entity_poly.type
_entity_poly.pdbx_seq_one_letter_code
_entity_poly.pdbx_strand_id
1 'polypeptide(L)'
;MRHHEFSHAEWAFVEPLPPRSGRDRGRLRHSSRGGRPPAFGQQVCKRRTVVERRFDRCEQRRGIATRYDRSAGSCRAAVTPASLPTRA
;
A
#
# COMPACT_ATOMS: atom_id res chain seq x y z
N MET A 1 31.64 -28.80 -12.25
CA MET A 1 31.08 -27.44 -12.41
C MET A 1 31.42 -26.69 -11.13
N ARG A 2 32.44 -25.83 -11.16
CA ARG A 2 32.97 -25.15 -9.96
C ARG A 2 32.09 -23.93 -9.68
N HIS A 3 31.49 -23.88 -8.49
CA HIS A 3 30.84 -22.68 -8.01
C HIS A 3 31.90 -21.57 -7.94
N HIS A 4 31.67 -20.50 -8.70
CA HIS A 4 32.37 -19.24 -8.52
C HIS A 4 31.88 -18.66 -7.19
N GLU A 5 32.68 -18.80 -6.14
CA GLU A 5 32.48 -18.10 -4.87
C GLU A 5 32.91 -16.65 -5.11
N PHE A 6 31.95 -15.81 -5.53
CA PHE A 6 32.17 -14.36 -5.65
C PHE A 6 32.69 -13.80 -4.32
N SER A 7 33.79 -13.05 -4.40
CA SER A 7 34.47 -12.50 -3.22
C SER A 7 33.58 -11.45 -2.52
N HIS A 8 33.73 -11.30 -1.21
CA HIS A 8 33.07 -10.24 -0.44
C HIS A 8 33.31 -8.82 -1.02
N ALA A 9 34.45 -8.63 -1.71
CA ALA A 9 34.77 -7.39 -2.40
C ALA A 9 33.90 -7.12 -3.65
N GLU A 10 33.37 -8.15 -4.30
CA GLU A 10 32.48 -8.01 -5.46
C GLU A 10 31.05 -7.65 -5.05
N TRP A 11 30.64 -8.03 -3.84
CA TRP A 11 29.37 -7.59 -3.24
C TRP A 11 29.35 -6.12 -2.82
N ALA A 12 30.52 -5.48 -2.69
CA ALA A 12 30.62 -4.07 -2.29
C ALA A 12 30.04 -3.09 -3.32
N PHE A 13 29.86 -3.49 -4.59
CA PHE A 13 29.16 -2.67 -5.59
C PHE A 13 27.64 -2.61 -5.37
N VAL A 14 27.09 -3.57 -4.64
CA VAL A 14 25.66 -3.63 -4.27
C VAL A 14 25.47 -3.00 -2.89
N GLU A 15 26.02 -1.80 -2.67
CA GLU A 15 25.68 -1.05 -1.46
C GLU A 15 24.18 -0.71 -1.49
N PRO A 16 23.44 -0.96 -0.39
CA PRO A 16 22.02 -0.66 -0.33
C PRO A 16 21.81 0.84 -0.55
N LEU A 17 20.97 1.19 -1.54
CA LEU A 17 20.56 2.57 -1.80
C LEU A 17 20.17 3.25 -0.47
N PRO A 18 20.72 4.43 -0.15
CA PRO A 18 20.42 5.10 1.11
C PRO A 18 18.90 5.34 1.23
N PRO A 19 18.35 5.31 2.45
CA PRO A 19 16.94 5.52 2.67
C PRO A 19 16.52 6.85 2.03
N ARG A 20 15.44 6.83 1.23
CA ARG A 20 14.91 8.02 0.55
C ARG A 20 14.65 9.14 1.57
N SER A 21 15.52 10.15 1.61
CA SER A 21 15.52 11.27 2.56
C SER A 21 14.38 12.29 2.36
N GLY A 22 13.51 12.09 1.36
CA GLY A 22 12.46 13.04 0.98
C GLY A 22 11.05 12.72 1.48
N ARG A 23 10.82 11.60 2.19
CA ARG A 23 9.47 11.17 2.59
C ARG A 23 8.79 12.19 3.52
N ASP A 24 9.54 12.79 4.42
CA ASP A 24 9.01 13.73 5.41
C ASP A 24 8.61 15.06 4.77
N ARG A 25 9.44 15.59 3.86
CA ARG A 25 9.12 16.81 3.09
C ARG A 25 7.87 16.62 2.22
N GLY A 26 7.70 15.44 1.64
CA GLY A 26 6.48 15.07 0.92
C GLY A 26 5.25 15.05 1.82
N ARG A 27 5.31 14.43 3.00
CA ARG A 27 4.18 14.41 3.96
C ARG A 27 3.75 15.81 4.40
N LEU A 28 4.69 16.71 4.64
CA LEU A 28 4.37 18.08 5.06
C LEU A 28 3.58 18.85 3.98
N ARG A 29 3.91 18.64 2.70
CA ARG A 29 3.19 19.24 1.56
C ARG A 29 1.76 18.74 1.40
N HIS A 30 1.47 17.51 1.81
CA HIS A 30 0.13 16.89 1.74
C HIS A 30 -0.65 16.97 3.07
N SER A 31 -0.05 17.56 4.11
CA SER A 31 -0.73 17.79 5.38
C SER A 31 -1.88 18.78 5.19
N SER A 32 -2.82 18.81 6.15
CA SER A 32 -4.03 19.67 6.15
C SER A 32 -3.79 21.17 5.94
N ARG A 33 -2.54 21.61 5.83
CA ARG A 33 -2.09 22.97 5.50
C ARG A 33 -2.17 23.31 4.01
N GLY A 34 -2.40 22.33 3.12
CA GLY A 34 -2.32 22.53 1.66
C GLY A 34 -3.64 22.66 0.90
N GLY A 35 -4.81 22.55 1.55
CA GLY A 35 -6.10 22.58 0.84
C GLY A 35 -7.31 22.81 1.75
N ARG A 36 -8.48 23.06 1.14
CA ARG A 36 -9.74 23.26 1.89
C ARG A 36 -10.05 21.99 2.70
N PRO A 37 -10.19 22.09 4.04
CA PRO A 37 -10.50 20.93 4.85
C PRO A 37 -11.86 20.33 4.44
N PRO A 38 -12.04 19.00 4.55
CA PRO A 38 -13.32 18.37 4.30
C PRO A 38 -14.41 19.01 5.17
N ALA A 39 -15.64 19.12 4.65
CA ALA A 39 -16.77 19.67 5.41
C ALA A 39 -17.12 18.82 6.66
N PHE A 40 -16.63 17.59 6.73
CA PHE A 40 -16.85 16.67 7.84
C PHE A 40 -15.84 16.89 8.97
N GLY A 41 -16.29 16.70 10.22
CA GLY A 41 -15.43 16.82 11.39
C GLY A 41 -14.24 15.85 11.38
N GLN A 42 -13.15 16.24 12.04
CA GLN A 42 -11.89 15.49 12.04
C GLN A 42 -12.04 14.01 12.45
N GLN A 43 -12.97 13.70 13.36
CA GLN A 43 -13.19 12.34 13.82
C GLN A 43 -13.82 11.45 12.73
N VAL A 44 -14.69 12.02 11.89
CA VAL A 44 -15.26 11.33 10.74
C VAL A 44 -14.19 11.13 9.67
N CYS A 45 -13.35 12.15 9.42
CA CYS A 45 -12.19 12.02 8.55
C CYS A 45 -11.20 10.93 9.00
N LYS A 46 -10.97 10.78 10.31
CA LYS A 46 -10.10 9.70 10.84
C LYS A 46 -10.72 8.32 10.64
N ARG A 47 -12.04 8.18 10.86
CA ARG A 47 -12.75 6.90 10.65
C ARG A 47 -12.74 6.46 9.18
N ARG A 48 -12.70 7.42 8.24
CA ARG A 48 -12.63 7.16 6.79
C ARG A 48 -11.45 6.28 6.40
N THR A 49 -10.30 6.41 7.06
CA THR A 49 -9.11 5.59 6.79
C THR A 49 -9.36 4.09 6.99
N VAL A 50 -10.25 3.70 7.90
CA VAL A 50 -10.60 2.28 8.09
C VAL A 50 -11.32 1.74 6.88
N VAL A 51 -12.25 2.51 6.33
CA VAL A 51 -13.02 2.16 5.13
C VAL A 51 -12.11 2.14 3.90
N GLU A 52 -11.34 3.21 3.68
CA GLU A 52 -10.41 3.34 2.55
C GLU A 52 -9.42 2.17 2.51
N ARG A 53 -8.80 1.81 3.64
CA ARG A 53 -7.85 0.68 3.72
C ARG A 53 -8.49 -0.69 3.39
N ARG A 54 -9.81 -0.82 3.48
CA ARG A 54 -10.53 -2.04 3.07
C ARG A 54 -10.73 -2.04 1.55
N PHE A 55 -11.15 -0.91 0.99
CA PHE A 55 -11.25 -0.74 -0.46
C PHE A 55 -9.88 -0.89 -1.14
N ASP A 56 -8.83 -0.28 -0.61
CA ASP A 56 -7.45 -0.41 -1.12
C ASP A 56 -7.01 -1.88 -1.19
N ARG A 57 -7.45 -2.70 -0.23
CA ARG A 57 -7.14 -4.13 -0.17
C ARG A 57 -7.93 -4.96 -1.18
N CYS A 58 -9.16 -4.56 -1.47
CA CYS A 58 -9.94 -5.10 -2.58
C CYS A 58 -9.24 -4.75 -3.91
N GLU A 59 -8.85 -3.49 -4.11
CA GLU A 59 -8.19 -3.01 -5.33
C GLU A 59 -6.76 -3.55 -5.50
N GLN A 60 -6.08 -3.94 -4.42
CA GLN A 60 -4.79 -4.64 -4.51
C GLN A 60 -4.91 -5.98 -5.27
N ARG A 61 -6.12 -6.56 -5.35
CA ARG A 61 -6.39 -7.78 -6.10
C ARG A 61 -6.68 -7.42 -7.56
N ARG A 62 -5.78 -7.83 -8.45
CA ARG A 62 -5.86 -7.53 -9.89
C ARG A 62 -7.23 -7.86 -10.49
N GLY A 63 -7.85 -8.99 -10.12
CA GLY A 63 -9.15 -9.40 -10.66
C GLY A 63 -10.28 -8.40 -10.41
N ILE A 64 -10.35 -7.82 -9.20
CA ILE A 64 -11.34 -6.78 -8.85
C ILE A 64 -10.99 -5.48 -9.58
N ALA A 65 -9.76 -4.98 -9.42
CA ALA A 65 -9.36 -3.66 -9.93
C ALA A 65 -9.51 -3.52 -11.45
N THR A 66 -9.25 -4.61 -12.18
CA THR A 66 -9.37 -4.65 -13.64
C THR A 66 -10.75 -5.11 -14.12
N ARG A 67 -11.67 -5.43 -13.21
CA ARG A 67 -13.00 -5.99 -13.50
C ARG A 67 -12.98 -7.31 -14.30
N TYR A 68 -11.88 -8.06 -14.24
CA TYR A 68 -11.82 -9.42 -14.79
C TYR A 68 -12.65 -10.41 -13.98
N ASP A 69 -12.90 -10.09 -12.72
CA ASP A 69 -13.72 -10.92 -11.84
C ASP A 69 -15.22 -10.79 -12.20
N ARG A 70 -15.65 -11.60 -13.17
CA ARG A 70 -17.01 -11.56 -13.75
C ARG A 70 -18.04 -12.38 -12.97
N SER A 71 -17.60 -13.33 -12.14
CA SER A 71 -18.51 -14.22 -11.43
C SER A 71 -18.78 -13.70 -10.02
N ALA A 72 -20.00 -13.86 -9.53
CA ALA A 72 -20.34 -13.49 -8.16
C ALA A 72 -19.51 -14.26 -7.13
N GLY A 73 -19.14 -15.51 -7.41
CA GLY A 73 -18.34 -16.35 -6.53
C GLY A 73 -16.89 -15.86 -6.42
N SER A 74 -16.25 -15.57 -7.54
CA SER A 74 -14.88 -15.05 -7.61
C SER A 74 -14.81 -13.67 -6.93
N CYS A 75 -15.77 -12.78 -7.18
CA CYS A 75 -15.84 -11.47 -6.55
C CYS A 75 -16.06 -11.59 -5.03
N ARG A 76 -16.94 -12.50 -4.58
CA ARG A 76 -17.16 -12.76 -3.15
C ARG A 76 -15.91 -13.32 -2.47
N ALA A 77 -15.24 -14.30 -3.08
CA ALA A 77 -13.96 -14.82 -2.60
C ALA A 77 -12.88 -13.72 -2.55
N ALA A 78 -13.00 -12.70 -3.40
CA ALA A 78 -12.11 -11.58 -3.43
C ALA A 78 -12.40 -10.55 -2.31
N VAL A 79 -13.68 -10.26 -2.04
CA VAL A 79 -14.15 -9.26 -1.07
C VAL A 79 -14.13 -9.78 0.37
N THR A 80 -14.63 -10.99 0.63
CA THR A 80 -14.76 -11.57 1.99
C THR A 80 -13.47 -11.44 2.82
N PRO A 81 -12.30 -11.92 2.37
CA PRO A 81 -11.06 -11.77 3.12
C PRO A 81 -10.57 -10.32 3.24
N ALA A 82 -10.97 -9.42 2.33
CA ALA A 82 -10.57 -8.02 2.39
C ALA A 82 -11.39 -7.21 3.42
N SER A 83 -12.67 -7.58 3.60
CA SER A 83 -13.60 -6.99 4.57
C SER A 83 -13.27 -7.38 6.02
N LEU A 84 -12.66 -8.55 6.23
CA LEU A 84 -12.33 -9.02 7.57
C LEU A 84 -11.28 -8.12 8.24
N PRO A 85 -11.41 -7.85 9.55
CA PRO A 85 -10.36 -7.20 10.30
C PRO A 85 -9.11 -8.08 10.28
N THR A 86 -8.01 -7.59 9.70
CA THR A 86 -6.71 -8.22 9.89
C THR A 86 -6.36 -8.09 11.36
N ARG A 87 -6.32 -9.22 12.06
CA ARG A 87 -5.67 -9.32 13.36
C ARG A 87 -4.23 -8.84 13.20
N ALA A 88 -3.83 -7.93 14.07
CA ALA A 88 -2.44 -7.53 14.22
C ALA A 88 -1.66 -8.65 14.93
#